data_AF-A0A0X3TQ54-F1
#
_entry.id   AF-A0A0X3TQ54-F1
#
_cell.length_a   1.000
_cell.length_b   1.000
_cell.length_c   1.000
_cell.angle_alpha   90.00
_cell.angle_beta   90.00
_cell.angle_gamma   90.00
#
_symmetry.space_group_name_H-M   'P 1'
#
loop_
_entity.id
_entity.type
_entity.pdbx_description
1 polymer ?
#
loop_
_entity_poly.entity_id
_entity_poly.type
_entity_poly.pdbx_seq_one_letter_code
_entity_poly.pdbx_strand_id
1 'polypeptide(L)'
;MLSTLLGDQLLQYARDPGETETTFVAKVYFPNYMGAEEIELEEKRYRGAAEILTRVIPKLKRGWVDVLPFNEKLIFLRDWAGGYDFVFPKLRKTKFNHNIHLPYLKNADVPKSDDLYHFRRWAYFENDGWLELDQHNAEQHYYANGNQPRSHPGEEQVLRTYLIEKGRYIAPARGAPLADGFNEVIIEGKRLAVSDPISIKEFRHFMMHENELYTRYRPFPPEQDDWRQCNLDDDIQSAPASVTWYDAAAFAATVSKVRKLPVRLPTEKEWLAITKEFRSKLRAVQVDFEYLNAGRIVETGNRDEKHQFFGTKYRCNESKLPWERTDDGVRFLRAIDFGEWLSLHGAAINSLHAGAMNSAPLHLAAIPDSMSEEGTESPRWGDRVSAERDRMAPHSTGAYKRMRIGFRLVYELE
;
A
#
# COMPACT_ATOMS: atom_id res chain seq x y z
N MET A 1 13.39 25.74 -19.75
CA MET A 1 12.63 26.46 -18.70
C MET A 1 13.52 26.43 -17.48
N LEU A 2 13.86 27.58 -16.92
CA LEU A 2 14.54 27.67 -15.63
C LEU A 2 13.44 27.81 -14.59
N SER A 3 13.10 26.70 -13.96
CA SER A 3 12.23 26.71 -12.79
C SER A 3 13.13 26.81 -11.56
N THR A 4 12.86 27.79 -10.70
CA THR A 4 13.69 28.05 -9.51
C THR A 4 12.83 27.93 -8.27
N LEU A 5 13.36 27.32 -7.21
CA LEU A 5 12.75 27.33 -5.88
C LEU A 5 13.14 28.63 -5.15
N LEU A 6 12.13 29.34 -4.64
CA LEU A 6 12.33 30.33 -3.56
C LEU A 6 11.60 29.81 -2.33
N GLY A 7 12.36 29.30 -1.36
CA GLY A 7 11.78 28.57 -0.22
C GLY A 7 11.04 27.32 -0.71
N ASP A 8 9.75 27.21 -0.36
CA ASP A 8 8.88 26.06 -0.70
C ASP A 8 8.09 26.29 -2.00
N GLN A 9 8.33 27.41 -2.68
CA GLN A 9 7.49 27.90 -3.78
C GLN A 9 8.13 27.59 -5.14
N LEU A 10 7.30 27.11 -6.07
CA LEU A 10 7.68 26.88 -7.46
C LEU A 10 7.51 28.16 -8.29
N LEU A 11 8.61 28.65 -8.86
CA LEU A 11 8.58 29.78 -9.79
C LEU A 11 8.92 29.31 -11.19
N GLN A 12 8.05 29.65 -12.15
CA GLN A 12 8.30 29.45 -13.57
C GLN A 12 8.64 30.81 -14.21
N TYR A 13 9.90 30.98 -14.58
CA TYR A 13 10.35 32.17 -15.32
C TYR A 13 10.13 31.95 -16.82
N ALA A 14 9.62 32.99 -17.50
CA ALA A 14 9.51 33.01 -18.96
C ALA A 14 10.90 32.89 -19.61
N ARG A 15 10.98 32.21 -20.77
CA ARG A 15 12.27 31.93 -21.44
C ARG A 15 12.86 33.16 -22.09
N ASP A 16 12.02 34.09 -22.54
CA ASP A 16 12.41 35.24 -23.32
C ASP A 16 12.13 36.56 -22.57
N PRO A 17 13.03 37.55 -22.64
CA PRO A 17 12.89 38.85 -21.99
C PRO A 17 11.71 39.70 -22.50
N GLY A 18 10.89 39.18 -23.43
CA GLY A 18 9.69 39.82 -23.98
C GLY A 18 8.35 39.17 -23.57
N GLU A 19 8.36 38.03 -22.86
CA GLU A 19 7.15 37.41 -22.33
C GLU A 19 6.92 37.87 -20.89
N THR A 20 5.90 38.70 -20.66
CA THR A 20 5.67 39.44 -19.41
C THR A 20 5.04 38.66 -18.27
N GLU A 21 4.53 37.44 -18.49
CA GLU A 21 3.87 36.70 -17.41
C GLU A 21 4.78 35.65 -16.80
N THR A 22 5.52 36.07 -15.78
CA THR A 22 6.08 35.15 -14.80
C THR A 22 4.92 34.42 -14.12
N THR A 23 4.74 33.15 -14.42
CA THR A 23 3.64 32.35 -13.86
C THR A 23 4.06 31.82 -12.50
N PHE A 24 3.37 32.26 -11.45
CA PHE A 24 3.59 31.79 -10.09
C PHE A 24 2.70 30.58 -9.81
N VAL A 25 3.32 29.44 -9.47
CA VAL A 25 2.59 28.27 -8.99
C VAL A 25 2.94 28.10 -7.53
N ALA A 26 2.13 28.71 -6.67
CA ALA A 26 2.27 28.56 -5.24
C ALA A 26 2.03 27.09 -4.89
N LYS A 27 3.02 26.40 -4.33
CA LYS A 27 2.84 25.03 -3.86
C LYS A 27 2.27 25.09 -2.44
N VAL A 28 1.03 25.54 -2.31
CA VAL A 28 0.37 25.69 -1.01
C VAL A 28 -0.55 24.50 -0.80
N TYR A 29 -0.26 23.72 0.23
CA TYR A 29 -1.15 22.64 0.67
C TYR A 29 -2.00 23.19 1.81
N PHE A 30 -3.31 23.29 1.58
CA PHE A 30 -4.26 23.74 2.60
C PHE A 30 -4.82 22.52 3.35
N PRO A 31 -4.68 22.45 4.69
CA PRO A 31 -5.31 21.40 5.46
C PRO A 31 -6.84 21.46 5.35
N ASN A 32 -7.51 20.30 5.39
CA ASN A 32 -8.97 20.18 5.20
C ASN A 32 -9.84 20.93 6.22
N TYR A 33 -9.26 21.44 7.31
CA TYR A 33 -9.96 22.22 8.33
C TYR A 33 -9.95 23.73 8.06
N MET A 34 -9.22 24.18 7.04
CA MET A 34 -9.09 25.60 6.70
C MET A 34 -10.31 26.08 5.91
N GLY A 35 -10.91 27.20 6.32
CA GLY A 35 -12.07 27.79 5.65
C GLY A 35 -11.71 28.45 4.32
N ALA A 36 -12.69 28.63 3.42
CA ALA A 36 -12.45 29.23 2.11
C ALA A 36 -11.84 30.65 2.18
N GLU A 37 -12.26 31.46 3.17
CA GLU A 37 -11.69 32.80 3.40
C GLU A 37 -10.24 32.76 3.90
N GLU A 38 -9.88 31.74 4.71
CA GLU A 38 -8.52 31.54 5.19
C GLU A 38 -7.59 31.07 4.06
N ILE A 39 -8.09 30.17 3.20
CA ILE A 39 -7.40 29.72 1.99
C ILE A 39 -7.13 30.93 1.08
N GLU A 40 -8.13 31.76 0.80
CA GLU A 40 -7.98 32.95 -0.04
C GLU A 40 -6.98 33.95 0.55
N LEU A 41 -7.00 34.15 1.87
CA LEU A 41 -6.07 35.01 2.57
C LEU A 41 -4.62 34.51 2.48
N GLU A 42 -4.40 33.22 2.69
CA GLU A 42 -3.08 32.60 2.57
C GLU A 42 -2.59 32.61 1.12
N GLU A 43 -3.43 32.26 0.14
CA GLU A 43 -3.08 32.40 -1.28
C GLU A 43 -2.65 33.84 -1.61
N LYS A 44 -3.39 34.83 -1.11
CA LYS A 44 -3.07 36.24 -1.32
C LYS A 44 -1.73 36.63 -0.68
N ARG A 45 -1.40 36.07 0.49
CA ARG A 45 -0.09 36.26 1.13
C ARG A 45 1.05 35.66 0.31
N TYR A 46 0.90 34.43 -0.16
CA TYR A 46 1.92 33.77 -0.99
C TYR A 46 2.12 34.49 -2.33
N ARG A 47 1.02 34.89 -2.99
CA ARG A 47 1.09 35.71 -4.21
C ARG A 47 1.77 37.05 -3.95
N GLY A 48 1.41 37.73 -2.86
CA GLY A 48 2.04 39.00 -2.47
C GLY A 48 3.54 38.87 -2.20
N ALA A 49 3.97 37.82 -1.50
CA ALA A 49 5.39 37.52 -1.29
C ALA A 49 6.11 37.24 -2.62
N ALA A 50 5.50 36.48 -3.52
CA ALA A 50 6.04 36.19 -4.84
C ALA A 50 6.14 37.43 -5.73
N GLU A 51 5.16 38.33 -5.71
CA GLU A 51 5.19 39.61 -6.40
C GLU A 51 6.35 40.50 -5.92
N ILE A 52 6.61 40.52 -4.61
CA ILE A 52 7.75 41.25 -4.05
C ILE A 52 9.05 40.62 -4.55
N LEU A 53 9.20 39.30 -4.44
CA LEU A 53 10.41 38.60 -4.85
C LEU A 53 10.69 38.75 -6.36
N THR A 54 9.67 38.62 -7.21
CA THR A 54 9.79 38.80 -8.66
C THR A 54 10.12 40.24 -9.06
N ARG A 55 9.74 41.25 -8.26
CA ARG A 55 10.16 42.65 -8.47
C ARG A 55 11.57 42.93 -7.98
N VAL A 56 11.99 42.28 -6.90
CA VAL A 56 13.28 42.55 -6.25
C VAL A 56 14.41 41.80 -6.93
N ILE A 57 14.24 40.51 -7.24
CA ILE A 57 15.28 39.64 -7.79
C ILE A 57 15.93 40.21 -9.07
N PRO A 58 15.18 40.67 -10.08
CA PRO A 58 15.77 41.24 -11.30
C PRO A 58 16.55 42.53 -11.05
N LYS A 59 16.28 43.24 -9.95
CA LYS A 59 16.97 44.49 -9.58
C LYS A 59 18.27 44.23 -8.80
N LEU A 60 18.50 43.00 -8.36
CA LEU A 60 19.73 42.64 -7.66
C LEU A 60 20.89 42.60 -8.67
N LYS A 61 21.89 43.45 -8.47
CA LYS A 61 23.10 43.50 -9.31
C LYS A 61 24.09 42.37 -9.02
N ARG A 62 23.85 41.60 -7.96
CA ARG A 62 24.62 40.42 -7.55
C ARG A 62 23.66 39.37 -7.02
N GLY A 63 23.90 38.11 -7.36
CA GLY A 63 23.21 36.98 -6.74
C GLY A 63 23.57 36.87 -5.25
N TRP A 64 22.76 36.14 -4.48
CA TRP A 64 23.05 35.89 -3.05
C TRP A 64 24.25 34.98 -2.83
N VAL A 65 24.63 34.20 -3.85
CA VAL A 65 25.79 33.33 -3.88
C VAL A 65 26.49 33.45 -5.24
N ASP A 66 27.82 33.41 -5.25
CA ASP A 66 28.60 33.22 -6.47
C ASP A 66 28.63 31.74 -6.83
N VAL A 67 28.34 31.42 -8.09
CA VAL A 67 28.41 30.06 -8.63
C VAL A 67 29.77 29.87 -9.29
N LEU A 68 30.59 28.99 -8.73
CA LEU A 68 31.98 28.76 -9.12
C LEU A 68 32.11 27.32 -9.68
N PRO A 69 32.05 27.12 -11.00
CA PRO A 69 32.19 25.80 -11.60
C PRO A 69 33.61 25.27 -11.38
N PHE A 70 33.76 24.08 -10.79
CA PHE A 70 35.05 23.41 -10.66
C PHE A 70 35.27 22.40 -11.80
N ASN A 71 34.25 21.61 -12.12
CA ASN A 71 34.19 20.74 -13.29
C ASN A 71 32.72 20.49 -13.70
N GLU A 72 32.47 19.62 -14.68
CA GLU A 72 31.12 19.29 -15.18
C GLU A 72 30.15 18.76 -14.11
N LYS A 73 30.67 18.26 -12.98
CA LYS A 73 29.89 17.62 -11.93
C LYS A 73 29.99 18.30 -10.57
N LEU A 74 30.86 19.30 -10.39
CA LEU A 74 31.08 19.93 -9.10
C LEU A 74 31.06 21.44 -9.25
N ILE A 75 30.19 22.07 -8.47
CA ILE A 75 30.01 23.51 -8.42
C ILE A 75 30.18 23.94 -6.97
N PHE A 76 31.01 24.96 -6.73
CA PHE A 76 31.08 25.63 -5.44
C PHE A 76 30.14 26.83 -5.41
N LEU A 77 29.48 27.03 -4.28
CA LEU A 77 28.63 28.18 -4.00
C LEU A 77 29.34 29.02 -2.95
N ARG A 78 29.63 30.29 -3.24
CA ARG A 78 30.30 31.20 -2.30
C ARG A 78 29.34 32.29 -1.84
N ASP A 79 29.21 32.50 -0.54
CA ASP A 79 28.45 33.62 -0.01
C ASP A 79 29.27 34.93 0.01
N TRP A 80 28.61 36.04 0.32
CA TRP A 80 29.24 37.36 0.38
C TRP A 80 30.24 37.52 1.55
N ALA A 81 30.19 36.64 2.55
CA ALA A 81 31.09 36.62 3.70
C ALA A 81 32.32 35.72 3.48
N GLY A 82 32.41 35.06 2.31
CA GLY A 82 33.50 34.13 1.97
C GLY A 82 33.30 32.71 2.51
N GLY A 83 32.10 32.37 2.99
CA GLY A 83 31.67 31.00 3.22
C GLY A 83 31.47 30.27 1.89
N TYR A 84 31.71 28.96 1.88
CA TYR A 84 31.53 28.13 0.69
C TYR A 84 30.71 26.89 1.01
N ASP A 85 29.87 26.49 0.07
CA ASP A 85 29.23 25.18 -0.01
C ASP A 85 29.48 24.58 -1.40
N PHE A 86 29.04 23.35 -1.66
CA PHE A 86 29.19 22.73 -2.96
C PHE A 86 27.98 21.88 -3.33
N VAL A 87 27.72 21.80 -4.63
CA VAL A 87 26.66 20.98 -5.20
C VAL A 87 27.22 20.14 -6.33
N PHE A 88 26.71 18.92 -6.44
CA PHE A 88 27.01 17.99 -7.52
C PHE A 88 25.73 17.25 -7.94
N PRO A 89 25.66 16.72 -9.18
CA PRO A 89 24.49 16.01 -9.67
C PRO A 89 24.06 14.90 -8.71
N LYS A 90 22.74 14.82 -8.48
CA LYS A 90 22.11 13.80 -7.64
C LYS A 90 22.51 13.82 -6.16
N LEU A 91 23.02 14.95 -5.64
CA LEU A 91 23.19 15.12 -4.19
C LEU A 91 21.82 14.95 -3.49
N ARG A 92 21.77 14.13 -2.44
CA ARG A 92 20.56 13.85 -1.65
C ARG A 92 20.80 14.24 -0.19
N LYS A 93 19.81 14.91 0.40
CA LYS A 93 19.85 15.31 1.82
C LYS A 93 19.87 14.10 2.76
N THR A 94 19.11 13.07 2.44
CA THR A 94 18.93 11.88 3.26
C THR A 94 19.61 10.67 2.63
N LYS A 95 20.17 9.78 3.46
CA LYS A 95 20.66 8.49 3.01
C LYS A 95 19.47 7.61 2.60
N PHE A 96 19.66 6.81 1.56
CA PHE A 96 18.64 5.85 1.17
C PHE A 96 18.42 4.80 2.28
N ASN A 97 17.17 4.58 2.66
CA ASN A 97 16.84 3.49 3.56
C ASN A 97 16.75 2.18 2.78
N HIS A 98 17.79 1.35 2.90
CA HIS A 98 17.84 0.04 2.24
C HIS A 98 16.87 -0.99 2.84
N ASN A 99 16.25 -0.72 3.99
CA ASN A 99 15.26 -1.60 4.59
C ASN A 99 14.18 -0.83 5.33
N ILE A 100 13.07 -0.64 4.65
CA ILE A 100 11.90 0.08 5.18
C ILE A 100 11.08 -0.78 6.16
N HIS A 101 11.43 -2.06 6.30
CA HIS A 101 10.69 -3.06 7.08
C HIS A 101 11.41 -3.48 8.37
N LEU A 102 12.57 -2.90 8.69
CA LEU A 102 13.20 -3.15 9.99
C LEU A 102 12.29 -2.68 11.14
N PRO A 103 12.26 -3.40 12.28
CA PRO A 103 13.04 -4.61 12.59
C PRO A 103 12.40 -5.93 12.11
N TYR A 104 11.25 -5.89 11.44
CA TYR A 104 10.41 -7.05 11.15
C TYR A 104 10.93 -7.96 10.02
N LEU A 105 11.55 -7.38 8.99
CA LEU A 105 12.17 -8.13 7.89
C LEU A 105 13.61 -7.68 7.69
N LYS A 106 14.52 -8.63 7.47
CA LYS A 106 15.85 -8.35 6.93
C LYS A 106 15.78 -8.26 5.42
N ASN A 107 16.79 -7.64 4.79
CA ASN A 107 16.84 -7.46 3.33
C ASN A 107 16.68 -8.77 2.55
N ALA A 108 17.13 -9.90 3.11
CA ALA A 108 17.04 -11.21 2.48
C ALA A 108 15.60 -11.76 2.43
N ASP A 109 14.72 -11.27 3.31
CA ASP A 109 13.36 -11.74 3.54
C ASP A 109 12.30 -10.74 3.05
N VAL A 110 12.74 -9.59 2.52
CA VAL A 110 11.86 -8.69 1.75
C VAL A 110 11.61 -9.34 0.39
N PRO A 111 10.34 -9.58 -0.01
CA PRO A 111 10.04 -10.12 -1.32
C PRO A 111 10.71 -9.31 -2.43
N LYS A 112 11.34 -9.99 -3.39
CA LYS A 112 11.90 -9.32 -4.58
C LYS A 112 10.84 -8.65 -5.44
N SER A 113 9.58 -8.92 -5.18
CA SER A 113 8.42 -8.31 -5.80
C SER A 113 7.88 -7.12 -5.02
N ASP A 114 8.53 -6.69 -3.93
CA ASP A 114 8.14 -5.51 -3.18
C ASP A 114 8.35 -4.27 -4.04
N ASP A 115 7.28 -3.90 -4.72
CA ASP A 115 7.27 -2.80 -5.67
C ASP A 115 7.44 -1.44 -4.98
N LEU A 116 7.10 -1.31 -3.70
CA LEU A 116 7.33 -0.09 -2.93
C LEU A 116 8.83 0.15 -2.74
N TYR A 117 9.57 -0.90 -2.38
CA TYR A 117 11.03 -0.84 -2.27
C TYR A 117 11.68 -0.48 -3.61
N HIS A 118 11.26 -1.15 -4.69
CA HIS A 118 11.82 -0.90 -6.03
C HIS A 118 11.53 0.51 -6.51
N PHE A 119 10.31 0.99 -6.30
CA PHE A 119 9.91 2.35 -6.64
C PHE A 119 10.75 3.38 -5.87
N ARG A 120 10.90 3.22 -4.55
CA ARG A 120 11.75 4.11 -3.73
C ARG A 120 13.21 4.10 -4.19
N ARG A 121 13.75 2.92 -4.50
CA ARG A 121 15.12 2.75 -4.99
C ARG A 121 15.29 3.47 -6.33
N TRP A 122 14.38 3.23 -7.27
CA TRP A 122 14.38 3.91 -8.57
C TRP A 122 14.27 5.43 -8.39
N ALA A 123 13.35 5.91 -7.55
CA ALA A 123 13.15 7.33 -7.29
C ALA A 123 14.40 7.99 -6.68
N TYR A 124 15.16 7.25 -5.86
CA TYR A 124 16.36 7.78 -5.23
C TYR A 124 17.57 7.81 -6.19
N PHE A 125 17.86 6.70 -6.86
CA PHE A 125 19.10 6.49 -7.63
C PHE A 125 18.96 6.78 -9.13
N GLU A 126 17.79 6.54 -9.71
CA GLU A 126 17.57 6.48 -11.16
C GLU A 126 16.69 7.61 -11.67
N ASN A 127 15.83 8.20 -10.83
CA ASN A 127 15.04 9.37 -11.24
C ASN A 127 15.96 10.57 -11.51
N ASP A 128 16.06 10.92 -12.78
CA ASP A 128 16.76 12.11 -13.28
C ASP A 128 15.85 13.35 -13.34
N GLY A 129 14.57 13.19 -12.98
CA GLY A 129 13.61 14.29 -12.91
C GLY A 129 13.65 15.07 -11.60
N TRP A 130 12.89 16.16 -11.59
CA TRP A 130 12.66 16.95 -10.39
C TRP A 130 11.54 16.30 -9.56
N LEU A 131 11.94 15.48 -8.57
CA LEU A 131 11.02 14.64 -7.79
C LEU A 131 9.91 15.45 -7.11
N GLU A 132 10.22 16.62 -6.55
CA GLU A 132 9.24 17.48 -5.88
C GLU A 132 8.22 18.05 -6.87
N LEU A 133 8.65 18.40 -8.09
CA LEU A 133 7.74 18.80 -9.16
C LEU A 133 6.90 17.60 -9.63
N ASP A 134 7.48 16.42 -9.73
CA ASP A 134 6.74 15.20 -10.09
C ASP A 134 5.68 14.87 -9.05
N GLN A 135 5.98 15.01 -7.75
CA GLN A 135 5.00 14.89 -6.66
C GLN A 135 3.87 15.90 -6.80
N HIS A 136 4.19 17.15 -7.16
CA HIS A 136 3.17 18.16 -7.41
C HIS A 136 2.22 17.75 -8.53
N ASN A 137 2.81 17.38 -9.66
CA ASN A 137 2.08 17.09 -10.88
C ASN A 137 1.25 15.82 -10.72
N ALA A 138 1.75 14.85 -9.96
CA ALA A 138 1.01 13.65 -9.61
C ALA A 138 -0.25 13.97 -8.79
N GLU A 139 -0.13 14.81 -7.77
CA GLU A 139 -1.27 15.28 -6.97
C GLU A 139 -2.29 16.04 -7.84
N GLN A 140 -1.83 17.01 -8.62
CA GLN A 140 -2.69 17.75 -9.56
C GLN A 140 -3.39 16.82 -10.56
N HIS A 141 -2.66 15.85 -11.12
CA HIS A 141 -3.19 14.85 -12.05
C HIS A 141 -4.24 13.96 -11.38
N TYR A 142 -4.00 13.54 -10.13
CA TYR A 142 -4.93 12.73 -9.35
C TYR A 142 -6.28 13.44 -9.19
N TYR A 143 -6.30 14.70 -8.76
CA TYR A 143 -7.54 15.47 -8.60
C TYR A 143 -8.18 15.87 -9.94
N ALA A 144 -7.38 16.19 -10.95
CA ALA A 144 -7.88 16.51 -12.29
C ALA A 144 -8.64 15.35 -12.94
N ASN A 145 -8.30 14.10 -12.58
CA ASN A 145 -9.02 12.90 -13.02
C ASN A 145 -10.31 12.60 -12.22
N GLY A 146 -10.79 13.56 -11.43
CA GLY A 146 -12.04 13.45 -10.67
C GLY A 146 -11.94 12.62 -9.40
N ASN A 147 -10.73 12.22 -8.99
CA ASN A 147 -10.53 11.51 -7.74
C ASN A 147 -10.72 12.45 -6.55
N GLN A 148 -11.18 11.90 -5.43
CA GLN A 148 -11.57 12.68 -4.26
C GLN A 148 -10.53 12.54 -3.13
N PRO A 149 -10.43 13.51 -2.20
CA PRO A 149 -9.56 13.39 -1.03
C PRO A 149 -9.87 12.13 -0.21
N ARG A 150 -11.15 11.74 -0.11
CA ARG A 150 -11.58 10.52 0.61
C ARG A 150 -11.08 9.20 0.00
N SER A 151 -10.63 9.23 -1.26
CA SER A 151 -10.08 8.08 -1.97
C SER A 151 -8.55 8.13 -2.12
N HIS A 152 -7.89 9.10 -1.47
CA HIS A 152 -6.46 9.34 -1.63
C HIS A 152 -5.61 8.16 -1.12
N PRO A 153 -4.83 7.48 -1.99
CA PRO A 153 -4.09 6.27 -1.62
C PRO A 153 -2.76 6.57 -0.90
N GLY A 154 -2.41 7.86 -0.76
CA GLY A 154 -1.14 8.35 -0.22
C GLY A 154 -0.22 8.87 -1.32
N GLU A 155 0.57 9.89 -0.98
CA GLU A 155 1.40 10.66 -1.92
C GLU A 155 2.33 9.77 -2.76
N GLU A 156 2.93 8.74 -2.13
CA GLU A 156 3.85 7.84 -2.81
C GLU A 156 3.16 6.98 -3.88
N GLN A 157 1.93 6.53 -3.60
CA GLN A 157 1.15 5.74 -4.55
C GLN A 157 0.61 6.62 -5.69
N VAL A 158 0.20 7.85 -5.38
CA VAL A 158 -0.19 8.86 -6.37
C VAL A 158 0.98 9.16 -7.32
N LEU A 159 2.16 9.44 -6.77
CA LEU A 159 3.37 9.68 -7.55
C LEU A 159 3.74 8.47 -8.42
N ARG A 160 3.75 7.27 -7.84
CA ARG A 160 4.06 6.04 -8.59
C ARG A 160 3.12 5.85 -9.77
N THR A 161 1.81 6.00 -9.55
CA THR A 161 0.79 5.84 -10.60
C THR A 161 1.00 6.84 -11.72
N TYR A 162 1.20 8.12 -11.37
CA TYR A 162 1.52 9.18 -12.33
C TYR A 162 2.77 8.86 -13.16
N LEU A 163 3.85 8.40 -12.54
CA LEU A 163 5.09 8.10 -13.24
C LEU A 163 5.00 6.86 -14.14
N ILE A 164 4.17 5.87 -13.78
CA ILE A 164 3.85 4.73 -14.65
C ILE A 164 3.05 5.21 -15.87
N GLU A 165 2.01 6.02 -15.66
CA GLU A 165 1.19 6.58 -16.74
C GLU A 165 2.00 7.46 -17.71
N LYS A 166 3.02 8.17 -17.20
CA LYS A 166 3.97 8.92 -18.02
C LYS A 166 5.07 8.06 -18.65
N GLY A 167 5.08 6.75 -18.42
CA GLY A 167 6.10 5.83 -18.93
C GLY A 167 7.50 6.06 -18.37
N ARG A 168 7.62 6.79 -17.25
CA ARG A 168 8.90 7.14 -16.61
C ARG A 168 9.37 6.11 -15.60
N TYR A 169 8.43 5.41 -14.96
CA TYR A 169 8.71 4.25 -14.10
C TYR A 169 8.07 3.01 -14.69
N ILE A 170 8.85 1.94 -14.79
CA ILE A 170 8.36 0.61 -15.19
C ILE A 170 8.61 -0.31 -14.00
N ALA A 171 7.53 -0.80 -13.40
CA ALA A 171 7.64 -1.75 -12.30
C ALA A 171 8.31 -3.04 -12.80
N PRO A 172 9.26 -3.61 -12.04
CA PRO A 172 9.93 -4.84 -12.43
C PRO A 172 8.91 -6.00 -12.43
N ALA A 173 8.53 -6.46 -13.63
CA ALA A 173 7.70 -7.64 -13.82
C ALA A 173 8.59 -8.80 -14.30
N ARG A 174 8.45 -9.96 -13.67
CA ARG A 174 9.07 -11.21 -14.11
C ARG A 174 8.02 -12.29 -14.13
N GLY A 175 7.82 -12.89 -15.29
CA GLY A 175 6.99 -14.08 -15.44
C GLY A 175 7.73 -15.34 -15.00
N ALA A 176 6.98 -16.42 -14.77
CA ALA A 176 7.52 -17.77 -14.71
C ALA A 176 6.51 -18.79 -15.24
N PRO A 177 6.92 -20.01 -15.62
CA PRO A 177 5.99 -21.08 -15.98
C PRO A 177 5.05 -21.46 -14.82
N LEU A 178 3.91 -22.04 -15.16
CA LEU A 178 2.97 -22.56 -14.17
C LEU A 178 3.63 -23.67 -13.36
N ALA A 179 3.60 -23.52 -12.04
CA ALA A 179 4.20 -24.45 -11.09
C ALA A 179 3.14 -25.16 -10.24
N ASP A 180 3.47 -26.36 -9.76
CA ASP A 180 2.58 -27.16 -8.90
C ASP A 180 2.07 -26.38 -7.68
N GLY A 181 0.79 -26.56 -7.37
CA GLY A 181 0.09 -25.85 -6.29
C GLY A 181 -0.44 -24.47 -6.67
N PHE A 182 -0.32 -24.07 -7.94
CA PHE A 182 -0.95 -22.87 -8.48
C PHE A 182 -1.98 -23.22 -9.56
N ASN A 183 -3.02 -22.41 -9.67
CA ASN A 183 -3.99 -22.45 -10.76
C ASN A 183 -3.75 -21.27 -11.70
N GLU A 184 -3.95 -21.48 -13.00
CA GLU A 184 -3.91 -20.39 -13.97
C GLU A 184 -5.21 -19.59 -13.93
N VAL A 185 -5.10 -18.26 -13.84
CA VAL A 185 -6.23 -17.32 -13.84
C VAL A 185 -5.94 -16.22 -14.86
N ILE A 186 -6.93 -15.88 -15.71
CA ILE A 186 -6.79 -14.84 -16.73
C ILE A 186 -7.53 -13.57 -16.28
N ILE A 187 -6.80 -12.47 -16.10
CA ILE A 187 -7.34 -11.18 -15.64
C ILE A 187 -6.94 -10.09 -16.62
N GLU A 188 -7.92 -9.48 -17.31
CA GLU A 188 -7.70 -8.35 -18.22
C GLU A 188 -6.59 -8.63 -19.27
N GLY A 189 -6.54 -9.87 -19.78
CA GLY A 189 -5.53 -10.31 -20.76
C GLY A 189 -4.18 -10.71 -20.16
N LYS A 190 -3.99 -10.55 -18.84
CA LYS A 190 -2.82 -11.07 -18.11
C LYS A 190 -3.08 -12.48 -17.60
N ARG A 191 -2.09 -13.35 -17.74
CA ARG A 191 -2.12 -14.71 -17.19
C ARG A 191 -1.39 -14.71 -15.84
N LEU A 192 -2.08 -15.11 -14.79
CA LEU A 192 -1.56 -15.19 -13.43
C LEU A 192 -1.58 -16.65 -12.95
N ALA A 193 -0.56 -17.04 -12.21
CA ALA A 193 -0.58 -18.23 -11.39
C ALA A 193 -1.01 -17.85 -9.97
N VAL A 194 -2.05 -18.48 -9.44
CA VAL A 194 -2.66 -18.16 -8.14
C VAL A 194 -2.70 -19.40 -7.26
N SER A 195 -2.13 -19.33 -6.06
CA SER A 195 -2.22 -20.42 -5.08
C SER A 195 -3.56 -20.39 -4.34
N ASP A 196 -3.91 -21.53 -3.75
CA ASP A 196 -4.84 -21.55 -2.63
C ASP A 196 -4.25 -20.80 -1.41
N PRO A 197 -5.05 -20.40 -0.41
CA PRO A 197 -4.53 -19.88 0.84
C PRO A 197 -3.56 -20.85 1.49
N ILE A 198 -2.44 -20.33 1.99
CA ILE A 198 -1.42 -21.15 2.65
C ILE A 198 -2.00 -21.73 3.94
N SER A 199 -1.92 -23.04 4.09
CA SER A 199 -2.51 -23.76 5.22
C SER A 199 -1.69 -23.61 6.51
N ILE A 200 -2.34 -23.87 7.66
CA ILE A 200 -1.66 -23.97 8.97
C ILE A 200 -0.49 -24.94 8.88
N LYS A 201 -0.70 -26.13 8.29
CA LYS A 201 0.34 -27.16 8.14
C LYS A 201 1.55 -26.65 7.37
N GLU A 202 1.33 -26.03 6.21
CA GLU A 202 2.41 -25.51 5.37
C GLU A 202 3.17 -24.37 6.06
N PHE A 203 2.45 -23.44 6.68
CA PHE A 203 3.08 -22.32 7.38
C PHE A 203 3.86 -22.77 8.63
N ARG A 204 3.33 -23.72 9.41
CA ARG A 204 4.05 -24.33 10.53
C ARG A 204 5.34 -24.99 10.07
N HIS A 205 5.28 -25.78 8.99
CA HIS A 205 6.45 -26.42 8.42
C HIS A 205 7.52 -25.38 8.03
N PHE A 206 7.11 -24.30 7.36
CA PHE A 206 7.98 -23.18 7.03
C PHE A 206 8.67 -22.58 8.26
N MET A 207 7.90 -22.24 9.30
CA MET A 207 8.43 -21.59 10.52
C MET A 207 9.37 -22.50 11.31
N MET A 208 9.13 -23.81 11.30
CA MET A 208 9.87 -24.78 12.11
C MET A 208 11.07 -25.40 11.38
N HIS A 209 11.06 -25.47 10.06
CA HIS A 209 12.02 -26.28 9.30
C HIS A 209 12.68 -25.56 8.12
N GLU A 210 11.99 -24.63 7.46
CA GLU A 210 12.51 -24.04 6.21
C GLU A 210 13.18 -22.67 6.41
N ASN A 211 12.74 -21.87 7.38
CA ASN A 211 13.30 -20.54 7.63
C ASN A 211 13.63 -20.29 9.10
N GLU A 212 14.56 -21.09 9.63
CA GLU A 212 15.05 -20.98 11.00
C GLU A 212 15.65 -19.58 11.30
N LEU A 213 16.29 -18.96 10.30
CA LEU A 213 16.85 -17.62 10.46
C LEU A 213 15.76 -16.58 10.72
N TYR A 214 14.68 -16.58 9.93
CA TYR A 214 13.53 -15.69 10.15
C TYR A 214 12.95 -15.87 11.55
N THR A 215 12.67 -17.11 11.95
CA THR A 215 12.10 -17.45 13.25
C THR A 215 12.96 -16.95 14.42
N ARG A 216 14.28 -16.88 14.27
CA ARG A 216 15.20 -16.40 15.32
C ARG A 216 15.22 -14.88 15.48
N TYR A 217 15.08 -14.11 14.39
CA TYR A 217 15.21 -12.64 14.45
C TYR A 217 13.86 -11.92 14.43
N ARG A 218 12.79 -12.58 13.97
CA ARG A 218 11.43 -12.04 13.96
C ARG A 218 11.14 -11.40 15.32
N PRO A 219 10.60 -10.17 15.36
CA PRO A 219 10.18 -9.57 16.62
C PRO A 219 9.25 -10.48 17.40
N PHE A 220 9.49 -10.55 18.71
CA PHE A 220 8.67 -11.30 19.65
C PHE A 220 7.54 -10.39 20.17
N PRO A 221 6.56 -10.95 20.90
CA PRO A 221 5.63 -10.11 21.65
C PRO A 221 6.36 -9.28 22.72
N PRO A 222 5.94 -8.02 22.97
CA PRO A 222 4.71 -7.41 22.46
C PRO A 222 4.83 -6.71 21.09
N GLU A 223 5.99 -6.69 20.44
CA GLU A 223 6.20 -5.93 19.20
C GLU A 223 5.43 -6.49 17.99
N GLN A 224 5.05 -7.77 18.04
CA GLN A 224 4.29 -8.44 16.98
C GLN A 224 3.50 -9.62 17.56
N ASP A 225 2.35 -9.95 16.96
CA ASP A 225 1.56 -11.11 17.33
C ASP A 225 2.37 -12.41 17.14
N ASP A 226 2.20 -13.36 18.07
CA ASP A 226 2.79 -14.68 17.98
C ASP A 226 1.95 -15.59 17.07
N TRP A 227 2.53 -15.97 15.94
CA TRP A 227 1.88 -16.84 14.97
C TRP A 227 1.45 -18.19 15.61
N ARG A 228 2.15 -18.67 16.65
CA ARG A 228 1.84 -19.98 17.28
C ARG A 228 0.47 -19.98 17.95
N GLN A 229 0.03 -18.84 18.49
CA GLN A 229 -1.25 -18.73 19.20
C GLN A 229 -2.48 -18.79 18.29
N CYS A 230 -2.26 -18.55 16.99
CA CYS A 230 -3.32 -18.65 16.00
C CYS A 230 -3.15 -19.85 15.06
N ASN A 231 -2.11 -20.67 15.23
CA ASN A 231 -1.81 -21.79 14.33
C ASN A 231 -1.43 -23.03 15.17
N LEU A 232 -2.33 -23.42 16.09
CA LEU A 232 -2.09 -24.50 17.04
C LEU A 232 -2.02 -25.87 16.34
N ASP A 233 -1.34 -26.83 16.96
CA ASP A 233 -1.23 -28.21 16.44
C ASP A 233 -2.57 -28.96 16.44
N ASP A 234 -3.47 -28.60 17.35
CA ASP A 234 -4.80 -29.19 17.51
C ASP A 234 -5.91 -28.42 16.76
N ASP A 235 -5.53 -27.45 15.92
CA ASP A 235 -6.41 -26.72 15.01
C ASP A 235 -6.55 -27.45 13.66
N ILE A 236 -7.44 -26.96 12.79
CA ILE A 236 -7.69 -27.55 11.47
C ILE A 236 -6.50 -27.31 10.55
N GLN A 237 -5.61 -28.29 10.44
CA GLN A 237 -4.31 -28.15 9.76
C GLN A 237 -4.39 -27.78 8.26
N SER A 238 -5.50 -28.12 7.59
CA SER A 238 -5.77 -27.79 6.18
C SER A 238 -6.39 -26.41 5.99
N ALA A 239 -6.84 -25.77 7.07
CA ALA A 239 -7.40 -24.42 7.02
C ALA A 239 -6.29 -23.38 6.83
N PRO A 240 -6.61 -22.16 6.36
CA PRO A 240 -5.63 -21.10 6.19
C PRO A 240 -4.91 -20.76 7.49
N ALA A 241 -3.60 -20.53 7.41
CA ALA A 241 -2.82 -19.99 8.52
C ALA A 241 -3.28 -18.57 8.85
N SER A 242 -3.13 -18.16 10.12
CA SER A 242 -3.31 -16.77 10.53
C SER A 242 -1.96 -16.17 10.89
N VAL A 243 -1.53 -15.17 10.15
CA VAL A 243 -0.16 -14.66 10.20
C VAL A 243 -0.16 -13.15 10.16
N THR A 244 0.97 -12.53 10.44
CA THR A 244 1.13 -11.10 10.22
C THR A 244 1.52 -10.83 8.76
N TRP A 245 1.45 -9.58 8.32
CA TRP A 245 1.89 -9.21 6.97
C TRP A 245 3.36 -9.58 6.73
N TYR A 246 4.22 -9.35 7.73
CA TYR A 246 5.65 -9.68 7.65
C TYR A 246 5.93 -11.19 7.52
N ASP A 247 5.15 -12.04 8.19
CA ASP A 247 5.25 -13.50 8.04
C ASP A 247 4.94 -13.92 6.60
N ALA A 248 3.86 -13.39 6.04
CA ALA A 248 3.43 -13.66 4.67
C ALA A 248 4.50 -13.21 3.66
N ALA A 249 5.11 -12.04 3.89
CA ALA A 249 6.21 -11.53 3.08
C ALA A 249 7.48 -12.40 3.18
N ALA A 250 7.89 -12.80 4.39
CA ALA A 250 9.04 -13.69 4.58
C ALA A 250 8.81 -15.07 3.93
N PHE A 251 7.59 -15.60 4.02
CA PHE A 251 7.19 -16.82 3.33
C PHE A 251 7.31 -16.66 1.81
N ALA A 252 6.74 -15.60 1.23
CA ALA A 252 6.84 -15.32 -0.20
C ALA A 252 8.29 -15.17 -0.68
N ALA A 253 9.14 -14.45 0.07
CA ALA A 253 10.56 -14.31 -0.24
C ALA A 253 11.30 -15.66 -0.23
N THR A 254 10.98 -16.53 0.74
CA THR A 254 11.57 -17.86 0.84
C THR A 254 11.14 -18.75 -0.32
N VAL A 255 9.84 -18.79 -0.63
CA VAL A 255 9.31 -19.52 -1.78
C VAL A 255 9.95 -19.03 -3.07
N SER A 256 10.11 -17.71 -3.23
CA SER A 256 10.79 -17.13 -4.38
C SER A 256 12.25 -17.60 -4.50
N LYS A 257 12.97 -17.65 -3.37
CA LYS A 257 14.37 -18.09 -3.33
C LYS A 257 14.53 -19.58 -3.62
N VAL A 258 13.68 -20.42 -3.04
CA VAL A 258 13.75 -21.89 -3.11
C VAL A 258 13.22 -22.40 -4.45
N ARG A 259 12.00 -21.99 -4.83
CA ARG A 259 11.33 -22.44 -6.06
C ARG A 259 11.72 -21.65 -7.30
N LYS A 260 12.48 -20.56 -7.15
CA LYS A 260 12.86 -19.62 -8.24
C LYS A 260 11.66 -18.98 -8.95
N LEU A 261 10.53 -18.86 -8.25
CA LEU A 261 9.32 -18.22 -8.75
C LEU A 261 9.26 -16.74 -8.33
N PRO A 262 8.72 -15.83 -9.13
CA PRO A 262 8.54 -14.42 -8.77
C PRO A 262 7.26 -14.21 -7.94
N VAL A 263 7.03 -15.07 -6.94
CA VAL A 263 5.83 -15.05 -6.10
C VAL A 263 5.74 -13.79 -5.24
N ARG A 264 4.51 -13.34 -5.06
CA ARG A 264 4.14 -12.20 -4.23
C ARG A 264 2.74 -12.35 -3.68
N LEU A 265 2.33 -11.46 -2.78
CA LEU A 265 0.92 -11.33 -2.41
C LEU A 265 0.14 -10.67 -3.56
N PRO A 266 -1.17 -10.96 -3.72
CA PRO A 266 -2.00 -10.30 -4.71
C PRO A 266 -2.20 -8.83 -4.38
N THR A 267 -2.33 -7.98 -5.40
CA THR A 267 -2.85 -6.62 -5.23
C THR A 267 -4.36 -6.66 -4.94
N GLU A 268 -4.93 -5.56 -4.44
CA GLU A 268 -6.38 -5.52 -4.23
C GLU A 268 -7.13 -5.74 -5.56
N LYS A 269 -6.68 -5.09 -6.64
CA LYS A 269 -7.27 -5.24 -7.97
C LYS A 269 -7.28 -6.70 -8.43
N GLU A 270 -6.17 -7.41 -8.30
CA GLU A 270 -6.07 -8.82 -8.68
C GLU A 270 -6.98 -9.70 -7.81
N TRP A 271 -6.92 -9.54 -6.48
CA TRP A 271 -7.75 -10.33 -5.57
C TRP A 271 -9.24 -10.18 -5.92
N LEU A 272 -9.69 -8.93 -6.12
CA LEU A 272 -11.07 -8.64 -6.48
C LEU A 272 -11.45 -9.23 -7.83
N ALA A 273 -10.53 -9.21 -8.81
CA ALA A 273 -10.78 -9.76 -10.13
C ALA A 273 -10.88 -11.28 -10.10
N ILE A 274 -10.04 -11.97 -9.32
CA ILE A 274 -10.12 -13.42 -9.09
C ILE A 274 -11.47 -13.78 -8.47
N THR A 275 -11.96 -13.01 -7.50
CA THR A 275 -13.22 -13.29 -6.80
C THR A 275 -14.45 -12.66 -7.48
N LYS A 276 -14.36 -12.26 -8.76
CA LYS A 276 -15.42 -11.50 -9.42
C LYS A 276 -16.75 -12.25 -9.46
N GLU A 277 -16.71 -13.55 -9.66
CA GLU A 277 -17.90 -14.43 -9.68
C GLU A 277 -18.65 -14.50 -8.34
N PHE A 278 -17.95 -14.36 -7.21
CA PHE A 278 -18.59 -14.38 -5.89
C PHE A 278 -19.35 -13.09 -5.61
N ARG A 279 -19.10 -12.02 -6.37
CA ARG A 279 -19.74 -10.71 -6.17
C ARG A 279 -21.25 -10.78 -6.40
N SER A 280 -21.71 -11.53 -7.39
CA SER A 280 -23.15 -11.69 -7.67
C SER A 280 -23.88 -12.47 -6.56
N LYS A 281 -23.13 -13.22 -5.74
CA LYS A 281 -23.66 -13.96 -4.60
C LYS A 281 -23.67 -13.14 -3.30
N LEU A 282 -23.11 -11.92 -3.30
CA LEU A 282 -23.20 -11.03 -2.15
C LEU A 282 -24.65 -10.62 -1.96
N ARG A 283 -25.26 -11.04 -0.84
CA ARG A 283 -26.59 -10.60 -0.45
C ARG A 283 -26.46 -9.47 0.55
N ALA A 284 -27.26 -8.41 0.38
CA ALA A 284 -27.58 -7.53 1.49
C ALA A 284 -28.30 -8.38 2.54
N VAL A 285 -27.75 -8.50 3.74
CA VAL A 285 -28.40 -9.22 4.83
C VAL A 285 -28.59 -8.24 5.96
N GLN A 286 -29.82 -8.15 6.49
CA GLN A 286 -30.08 -7.37 7.69
C GLN A 286 -29.18 -7.90 8.80
N VAL A 287 -28.12 -7.15 9.11
CA VAL A 287 -27.11 -7.58 10.08
C VAL A 287 -27.65 -7.30 11.47
N ASP A 288 -28.29 -8.29 12.08
CA ASP A 288 -28.45 -8.31 13.53
C ASP A 288 -27.23 -8.97 14.21
N PHE A 289 -27.14 -8.81 15.53
CA PHE A 289 -26.05 -9.37 16.33
C PHE A 289 -26.04 -10.91 16.33
N GLU A 290 -27.18 -11.57 16.12
CA GLU A 290 -27.28 -13.03 16.07
C GLU A 290 -26.73 -13.57 14.75
N TYR A 291 -27.02 -12.92 13.63
CA TYR A 291 -26.48 -13.22 12.30
C TYR A 291 -24.95 -13.08 12.27
N LEU A 292 -24.40 -12.01 12.85
CA LEU A 292 -22.95 -11.82 13.00
C LEU A 292 -22.30 -12.90 13.85
N ASN A 293 -22.99 -13.44 14.86
CA ASN A 293 -22.43 -14.48 15.71
C ASN A 293 -22.60 -15.88 15.11
N ALA A 294 -23.66 -16.13 14.35
CA ALA A 294 -23.88 -17.41 13.66
C ALA A 294 -22.90 -17.62 12.50
N GLY A 295 -22.54 -16.55 11.77
CA GLY A 295 -21.62 -16.60 10.63
C GLY A 295 -20.13 -16.69 10.96
N ARG A 296 -19.75 -16.56 12.24
CA ARG A 296 -18.35 -16.66 12.68
C ARG A 296 -17.85 -18.10 12.63
N ILE A 297 -16.63 -18.30 12.17
CA ILE A 297 -15.95 -19.61 12.21
C ILE A 297 -14.70 -19.59 13.09
N VAL A 298 -14.34 -18.41 13.60
CA VAL A 298 -13.21 -18.18 14.49
C VAL A 298 -13.71 -17.99 15.91
N GLU A 299 -13.07 -18.68 16.85
CA GLU A 299 -13.16 -18.39 18.28
C GLU A 299 -11.86 -17.78 18.80
N THR A 300 -11.99 -17.00 19.87
CA THR A 300 -10.86 -16.31 20.50
C THR A 300 -10.60 -16.97 21.86
N GLY A 301 -9.36 -17.40 22.06
CA GLY A 301 -8.92 -17.96 23.34
C GLY A 301 -8.72 -16.90 24.41
N ASN A 302 -8.27 -17.33 25.58
CA ASN A 302 -7.85 -16.42 26.63
C ASN A 302 -6.64 -15.59 26.18
N ARG A 303 -6.57 -14.35 26.67
CA ARG A 303 -5.40 -13.51 26.49
C ARG A 303 -4.22 -14.17 27.20
N ASP A 304 -3.13 -14.37 26.49
CA ASP A 304 -1.92 -14.91 27.07
C ASP A 304 -1.20 -13.80 27.87
N GLU A 305 -0.91 -14.06 29.15
CA GLU A 305 -0.30 -13.08 30.04
C GLU A 305 1.14 -12.71 29.62
N LYS A 306 1.86 -13.64 28.99
CA LYS A 306 3.24 -13.45 28.53
C LYS A 306 3.27 -12.67 27.22
N HIS A 307 2.34 -12.94 26.32
CA HIS A 307 2.33 -12.35 24.98
C HIS A 307 1.40 -11.14 24.87
N GLN A 308 0.53 -10.90 25.86
CA GLN A 308 -0.42 -9.78 25.91
C GLN A 308 -1.39 -9.71 24.73
N PHE A 309 -1.56 -10.82 23.99
CA PHE A 309 -2.47 -10.94 22.84
C PHE A 309 -3.41 -12.15 22.99
N PHE A 310 -4.46 -12.16 22.18
CA PHE A 310 -5.41 -13.26 22.13
C PHE A 310 -4.96 -14.28 21.08
N GLY A 311 -5.08 -15.57 21.39
CA GLY A 311 -5.04 -16.63 20.38
C GLY A 311 -6.36 -16.79 19.65
N THR A 312 -6.35 -17.40 18.47
CA THR A 312 -7.57 -17.75 17.73
C THR A 312 -7.52 -19.19 17.22
N LYS A 313 -8.70 -19.81 17.11
CA LYS A 313 -8.88 -21.17 16.59
C LYS A 313 -10.10 -21.24 15.69
N TYR A 314 -10.14 -22.17 14.74
CA TYR A 314 -11.39 -22.48 14.06
C TYR A 314 -12.31 -23.27 15.00
N ARG A 315 -13.53 -22.75 15.21
CA ARG A 315 -14.51 -23.34 16.15
C ARG A 315 -15.40 -24.42 15.54
N CYS A 316 -15.25 -24.67 14.25
CA CYS A 316 -16.03 -25.66 13.50
C CYS A 316 -15.16 -26.85 13.11
N ASN A 317 -15.78 -27.93 12.65
CA ASN A 317 -15.04 -29.05 12.07
C ASN A 317 -14.56 -28.69 10.66
N GLU A 318 -13.52 -29.37 10.17
CA GLU A 318 -12.95 -29.16 8.83
C GLU A 318 -14.00 -29.20 7.71
N SER A 319 -14.94 -30.15 7.78
CA SER A 319 -16.03 -30.30 6.80
C SER A 319 -17.05 -29.16 6.80
N LYS A 320 -17.04 -28.30 7.83
CA LYS A 320 -17.93 -27.14 7.99
C LYS A 320 -17.26 -25.82 7.65
N LEU A 321 -16.00 -25.83 7.21
CA LEU A 321 -15.34 -24.63 6.72
C LEU A 321 -16.05 -24.17 5.42
N PRO A 322 -16.44 -22.89 5.32
CA PRO A 322 -17.15 -22.34 4.16
C PRO A 322 -16.20 -22.11 2.98
N TRP A 323 -15.71 -23.20 2.40
CA TRP A 323 -14.89 -23.17 1.20
C TRP A 323 -15.76 -22.93 -0.03
N GLU A 324 -15.42 -21.90 -0.80
CA GLU A 324 -15.86 -21.72 -2.18
C GLU A 324 -14.67 -21.91 -3.13
N ARG A 325 -14.97 -22.20 -4.39
CA ARG A 325 -13.97 -22.39 -5.44
C ARG A 325 -14.39 -21.57 -6.66
N THR A 326 -13.44 -20.89 -7.27
CA THR A 326 -13.67 -20.16 -8.52
C THR A 326 -13.79 -21.11 -9.70
N ASP A 327 -14.31 -20.63 -10.83
CA ASP A 327 -14.35 -21.36 -12.10
C ASP A 327 -12.94 -21.82 -12.54
N ASP A 328 -11.92 -21.00 -12.25
CA ASP A 328 -10.50 -21.32 -12.48
C ASP A 328 -9.91 -22.31 -11.45
N GLY A 329 -10.71 -22.81 -10.51
CA GLY A 329 -10.31 -23.84 -9.55
C GLY A 329 -9.64 -23.34 -8.27
N VAL A 330 -9.51 -22.03 -8.06
CA VAL A 330 -8.87 -21.42 -6.88
C VAL A 330 -9.81 -21.47 -5.68
N ARG A 331 -9.33 -21.94 -4.52
CA ARG A 331 -10.14 -21.99 -3.28
C ARG A 331 -10.10 -20.68 -2.50
N PHE A 332 -11.22 -20.37 -1.86
CA PHE A 332 -11.38 -19.26 -0.93
C PHE A 332 -12.17 -19.71 0.30
N LEU A 333 -11.65 -19.42 1.48
CA LEU A 333 -12.41 -19.57 2.72
C LEU A 333 -13.27 -18.30 2.88
N ARG A 334 -14.59 -18.42 2.79
CA ARG A 334 -15.51 -17.26 2.74
C ARG A 334 -16.16 -17.05 4.12
N ALA A 335 -15.59 -16.16 4.93
CA ALA A 335 -16.11 -15.89 6.27
C ALA A 335 -15.95 -14.41 6.70
N ILE A 336 -16.86 -13.94 7.56
CA ILE A 336 -16.84 -12.57 8.10
C ILE A 336 -15.62 -12.28 8.97
N ASP A 337 -15.05 -13.29 9.59
CA ASP A 337 -13.92 -13.22 10.52
C ASP A 337 -12.63 -13.78 9.91
N PHE A 338 -12.60 -13.97 8.58
CA PHE A 338 -11.39 -14.33 7.83
C PHE A 338 -11.09 -13.32 6.72
N GLY A 339 -9.83 -12.90 6.64
CA GLY A 339 -9.31 -12.06 5.56
C GLY A 339 -7.97 -12.55 5.05
N GLU A 340 -7.45 -11.88 4.03
CA GLU A 340 -6.17 -12.19 3.42
C GLU A 340 -5.30 -10.94 3.27
N TRP A 341 -4.01 -11.09 3.54
CA TRP A 341 -3.01 -10.06 3.27
C TRP A 341 -2.84 -9.83 1.77
N LEU A 342 -2.70 -8.55 1.41
CA LEU A 342 -2.41 -8.08 0.07
C LEU A 342 -0.99 -7.55 -0.03
N SER A 343 -0.55 -7.32 -1.27
CA SER A 343 0.76 -6.77 -1.62
C SER A 343 1.08 -5.47 -0.88
N LEU A 344 0.10 -4.57 -0.76
CA LEU A 344 0.34 -3.29 -0.09
C LEU A 344 0.49 -3.51 1.42
N HIS A 345 1.52 -2.89 2.02
CA HIS A 345 1.82 -3.02 3.45
C HIS A 345 0.61 -2.69 4.32
N GLY A 346 0.18 -3.66 5.15
CA GLY A 346 -0.97 -3.54 6.05
C GLY A 346 -2.34 -3.66 5.36
N ALA A 347 -2.41 -3.83 4.05
CA ALA A 347 -3.69 -4.05 3.37
C ALA A 347 -4.17 -5.49 3.59
N ALA A 348 -5.33 -5.64 4.23
CA ALA A 348 -6.01 -6.92 4.42
C ALA A 348 -7.44 -6.83 3.91
N ILE A 349 -7.82 -7.75 3.04
CA ILE A 349 -9.15 -7.81 2.46
C ILE A 349 -9.97 -8.92 3.11
N ASN A 350 -11.20 -8.62 3.49
CA ASN A 350 -12.10 -9.63 4.03
C ASN A 350 -12.55 -10.57 2.91
N SER A 351 -12.45 -11.86 3.21
CA SER A 351 -12.71 -12.91 2.25
C SER A 351 -14.17 -13.00 1.82
N LEU A 352 -15.13 -12.69 2.69
CA LEU A 352 -16.56 -12.75 2.38
C LEU A 352 -17.02 -11.48 1.66
N HIS A 353 -16.65 -10.31 2.17
CA HIS A 353 -17.23 -9.06 1.70
C HIS A 353 -16.36 -8.20 0.80
N ALA A 354 -15.14 -8.62 0.50
CA ALA A 354 -14.27 -7.97 -0.50
C ALA A 354 -13.99 -6.47 -0.21
N GLY A 355 -13.97 -6.11 1.07
CA GLY A 355 -13.60 -4.79 1.58
C GLY A 355 -12.53 -4.91 2.66
N ALA A 356 -12.06 -3.77 3.16
CA ALA A 356 -11.07 -3.73 4.22
C ALA A 356 -11.49 -4.54 5.43
N MET A 357 -10.57 -5.39 5.91
CA MET A 357 -10.79 -6.23 7.10
C MET A 357 -10.95 -5.40 8.38
N ASN A 358 -10.35 -4.19 8.40
CA ASN A 358 -10.36 -3.32 9.57
C ASN A 358 -11.72 -2.62 9.79
N SER A 359 -12.54 -2.55 8.75
CA SER A 359 -13.89 -1.96 8.79
C SER A 359 -14.92 -3.03 9.18
N ALA A 360 -15.93 -2.62 9.97
CA ALA A 360 -17.15 -3.40 10.08
C ALA A 360 -17.74 -3.60 8.67
N PRO A 361 -18.54 -4.66 8.42
CA PRO A 361 -19.22 -4.82 7.15
C PRO A 361 -20.32 -3.75 6.98
N LEU A 362 -19.90 -2.50 6.74
CA LEU A 362 -20.75 -1.32 6.53
C LEU A 362 -21.63 -1.49 5.30
N HIS A 363 -21.25 -2.39 4.39
CA HIS A 363 -21.99 -2.77 3.17
C HIS A 363 -22.97 -3.93 3.42
N LEU A 364 -23.18 -4.40 4.66
CA LEU A 364 -24.26 -5.35 4.95
C LEU A 364 -25.38 -4.69 5.75
N ALA A 365 -25.18 -3.52 6.36
CA ALA A 365 -26.28 -2.80 6.97
C ALA A 365 -27.27 -2.35 5.89
N ALA A 366 -28.47 -2.93 5.87
CA ALA A 366 -29.61 -2.27 5.25
C ALA A 366 -29.72 -0.90 5.93
N ILE A 367 -29.53 0.18 5.17
CA ILE A 367 -29.93 1.50 5.67
C ILE A 367 -31.43 1.33 5.96
N PRO A 368 -31.91 1.60 7.19
CA PRO A 368 -33.33 1.62 7.44
C PRO A 368 -33.89 2.74 6.56
N ASP A 369 -34.50 2.38 5.44
CA ASP A 369 -35.09 3.36 4.56
C ASP A 369 -36.24 4.04 5.31
N SER A 370 -36.06 5.32 5.57
CA SER A 370 -37.17 6.22 5.33
C SER A 370 -37.52 6.11 3.84
N MET A 371 -38.53 5.27 3.54
CA MET A 371 -39.31 5.31 2.30
C MET A 371 -38.55 4.95 1.01
N SER A 372 -38.18 3.68 0.83
CA SER A 372 -38.08 3.14 -0.53
C SER A 372 -38.91 1.86 -0.65
N GLU A 373 -39.74 1.83 -1.68
CA GLU A 373 -40.65 0.74 -2.02
C GLU A 373 -39.86 -0.53 -2.40
N GLU A 374 -40.51 -1.67 -2.24
CA GLU A 374 -40.01 -3.02 -2.51
C GLU A 374 -39.10 -3.10 -3.75
N GLY A 375 -37.85 -3.54 -3.53
CA GLY A 375 -36.93 -3.94 -4.60
C GLY A 375 -35.63 -3.13 -4.74
N THR A 376 -35.21 -2.38 -3.72
CA THR A 376 -34.01 -1.53 -3.82
C THR A 376 -32.68 -2.29 -3.75
N GLU A 377 -31.79 -1.87 -4.65
CA GLU A 377 -30.50 -2.46 -5.00
C GLU A 377 -29.65 -2.84 -3.77
N SER A 378 -28.98 -3.99 -3.85
CA SER A 378 -27.87 -4.33 -2.93
C SER A 378 -26.91 -3.14 -2.81
N PRO A 379 -26.29 -2.92 -1.63
CA PRO A 379 -25.32 -1.86 -1.43
C PRO A 379 -24.32 -1.88 -2.58
N ARG A 380 -24.22 -0.76 -3.28
CA ARG A 380 -23.48 -0.69 -4.54
C ARG A 380 -22.06 -1.13 -4.25
N TRP A 381 -21.52 -2.04 -5.06
CA TRP A 381 -20.13 -2.48 -5.02
C TRP A 381 -19.12 -1.31 -4.89
N GLY A 382 -19.48 -0.11 -5.36
CA GLY A 382 -18.72 1.14 -5.22
C GLY A 382 -18.57 1.69 -3.79
N ASP A 383 -19.39 1.24 -2.83
CA ASP A 383 -19.35 1.70 -1.43
C ASP A 383 -18.43 0.86 -0.54
N ARG A 384 -17.75 -0.14 -1.12
CA ARG A 384 -16.75 -0.93 -0.39
C ARG A 384 -15.63 -0.01 0.12
N VAL A 385 -15.21 -0.24 1.37
CA VAL A 385 -13.98 0.35 1.87
C VAL A 385 -12.81 -0.44 1.27
N SER A 386 -11.95 0.22 0.50
CA SER A 386 -10.72 -0.42 -0.02
C SER A 386 -9.80 -0.84 1.12
N ALA A 387 -9.26 -2.06 1.03
CA ALA A 387 -8.24 -2.59 1.93
C ALA A 387 -6.92 -1.81 1.84
N GLU A 388 -6.67 -1.12 0.73
CA GLU A 388 -5.50 -0.26 0.57
C GLU A 388 -5.63 1.07 1.34
N ARG A 389 -6.88 1.48 1.60
CA ARG A 389 -7.21 2.69 2.36
C ARG A 389 -7.27 2.43 3.87
N ASP A 390 -8.05 1.42 4.28
CA ASP A 390 -8.25 1.09 5.69
C ASP A 390 -7.41 -0.12 6.08
N ARG A 391 -6.16 0.16 6.40
CA ARG A 391 -5.12 -0.85 6.63
C ARG A 391 -5.22 -1.45 8.03
N MET A 392 -4.99 -2.75 8.11
CA MET A 392 -4.76 -3.44 9.36
C MET A 392 -3.33 -3.18 9.87
N ALA A 393 -3.18 -3.32 11.17
CA ALA A 393 -1.89 -3.41 11.83
C ALA A 393 -1.04 -4.54 11.21
N PRO A 394 0.08 -4.26 10.51
CA PRO A 394 0.84 -5.27 9.75
C PRO A 394 1.54 -6.31 10.62
N HIS A 395 1.76 -5.98 11.90
CA HIS A 395 2.28 -6.86 12.95
C HIS A 395 1.20 -7.69 13.67
N SER A 396 -0.08 -7.58 13.27
CA SER A 396 -1.17 -8.35 13.87
C SER A 396 -1.56 -9.55 13.00
N THR A 397 -2.07 -10.60 13.62
CA THR A 397 -2.74 -11.76 12.99
C THR A 397 -4.26 -11.53 12.83
N GLY A 398 -4.79 -10.38 13.30
CA GLY A 398 -6.22 -10.09 13.35
C GLY A 398 -6.91 -10.52 14.65
N ALA A 399 -6.21 -11.23 15.54
CA ALA A 399 -6.80 -11.85 16.72
C ALA A 399 -7.49 -10.86 17.68
N TYR A 400 -6.97 -9.64 17.84
CA TYR A 400 -7.56 -8.59 18.67
C TYR A 400 -8.98 -8.18 18.24
N LYS A 401 -9.36 -8.45 16.99
CA LYS A 401 -10.72 -8.24 16.46
C LYS A 401 -11.54 -9.53 16.39
N ARG A 402 -11.06 -10.62 16.97
CA ARG A 402 -11.64 -11.97 16.85
C ARG A 402 -11.71 -12.40 15.38
N MET A 403 -10.61 -12.19 14.65
CA MET A 403 -10.47 -12.45 13.22
C MET A 403 -9.16 -13.20 12.96
N ARG A 404 -9.05 -13.82 11.78
CA ARG A 404 -7.82 -14.43 11.27
C ARG A 404 -7.47 -13.81 9.92
N ILE A 405 -6.18 -13.57 9.68
CA ILE A 405 -5.71 -13.04 8.41
C ILE A 405 -4.69 -14.01 7.82
N GLY A 406 -5.09 -14.69 6.76
CA GLY A 406 -4.23 -15.57 5.98
C GLY A 406 -3.58 -14.85 4.82
N PHE A 407 -3.06 -15.61 3.88
CA PHE A 407 -2.45 -15.08 2.67
C PHE A 407 -2.37 -16.17 1.59
N ARG A 408 -2.16 -15.72 0.36
CA ARG A 408 -1.88 -16.56 -0.80
C ARG A 408 -0.78 -15.95 -1.65
N LEU A 409 -0.26 -16.73 -2.58
CA LEU A 409 0.78 -16.30 -3.50
C LEU A 409 0.25 -16.17 -4.91
N VAL A 410 0.75 -15.17 -5.63
CA VAL A 410 0.49 -14.96 -7.06
C VAL A 410 1.78 -14.59 -7.79
N TYR A 411 1.85 -14.89 -9.09
CA TYR A 411 2.87 -14.37 -10.00
C TYR A 411 2.33 -14.33 -11.44
N GLU A 412 2.95 -13.51 -12.30
CA GLU A 412 2.60 -13.48 -13.73
C GLU A 412 3.19 -14.71 -14.44
N LEU A 413 2.43 -15.29 -15.37
CA LEU A 413 2.89 -16.39 -16.22
C LEU A 413 3.65 -15.85 -17.44
N GLU A 414 4.61 -16.64 -17.96
CA GLU A 414 5.34 -16.35 -19.21
C GLU A 414 4.47 -16.39 -20.48
#